data_AF-A0NHM4-F1
#
_entry.id   AF-A0NHM4-F1
#
_cell.length_a   1.000
_cell.length_b   1.000
_cell.length_c   1.000
_cell.angle_alpha   90.00
_cell.angle_beta   90.00
_cell.angle_gamma   90.00
#
_symmetry.space_group_name_H-M   'P 1'
#
loop_
_entity.id
_entity.type
_entity.pdbx_description
1 polymer ?
#
loop_
_entity_poly.entity_id
_entity_poly.type
_entity_poly.pdbx_seq_one_letter_code
_entity_poly.pdbx_strand_id
1 'polypeptide(L)'
;MTNPYEYRNKAQFQVRLIDGHVAAGLYKENSHDLVDLPTCSVQMPATMTVMRQVVAWLEELQVPIYDEEHNSGIVKTIVVREAAATGEIQLVFITNTPKLPKKHQLLMKIAEKLPMVVSVMQNINAGKTSLIWGDQTTLLAGKPTITEELDGLVFDLSARAFFQLVDCKINPNAVRTKKISFL
;
A
#
# COMPACT_ATOMS: atom_id res chain seq x y z
N MET A 1 15.22 9.94 -20.34
CA MET A 1 14.08 9.12 -19.86
C MET A 1 13.17 8.86 -21.04
N THR A 2 12.97 7.60 -21.45
CA THR A 2 12.18 7.27 -22.66
C THR A 2 10.68 7.13 -22.36
N ASN A 3 10.30 6.90 -21.09
CA ASN A 3 8.91 6.96 -20.63
C ASN A 3 8.87 7.38 -19.13
N PRO A 4 8.42 8.60 -18.77
CA PRO A 4 8.42 9.08 -17.39
C PRO A 4 7.21 8.62 -16.56
N TYR A 5 6.41 7.68 -17.07
CA TYR A 5 5.18 7.21 -16.43
C TYR A 5 5.34 5.78 -15.86
N GLU A 6 4.46 5.41 -14.93
CA GLU A 6 4.27 4.03 -14.43
C GLU A 6 5.52 3.35 -13.84
N TYR A 7 6.41 4.12 -13.21
CA TYR A 7 7.66 3.61 -12.64
C TYR A 7 7.57 3.30 -11.15
N ARG A 8 6.61 3.89 -10.42
CA ARG A 8 6.50 3.75 -8.97
C ARG A 8 5.78 2.46 -8.62
N ASN A 9 6.49 1.58 -7.93
CA ASN A 9 5.99 0.28 -7.51
C ASN A 9 5.31 0.29 -6.13
N LYS A 10 5.22 1.45 -5.48
CA LYS A 10 4.61 1.60 -4.16
C LYS A 10 3.63 2.77 -4.12
N ALA A 11 2.35 2.43 -4.10
CA ALA A 11 1.25 3.33 -3.80
C ALA A 11 1.01 3.36 -2.29
N GLN A 12 0.86 4.56 -1.73
CA GLN A 12 0.58 4.76 -0.32
C GLN A 12 -0.41 5.91 -0.23
N PHE A 13 -1.68 5.59 0.02
CA PHE A 13 -2.77 6.55 0.00
C PHE A 13 -3.48 6.61 1.34
N GLN A 14 -3.77 7.84 1.75
CA GLN A 14 -4.65 8.10 2.89
C GLN A 14 -6.08 7.79 2.46
N VAL A 15 -6.85 7.19 3.37
CA VAL A 15 -8.23 6.78 3.10
C VAL A 15 -9.16 7.59 3.99
N ARG A 16 -10.05 8.40 3.41
CA ARG A 16 -11.00 9.22 4.16
C ARG A 16 -12.40 9.03 3.60
N LEU A 17 -13.40 9.34 4.42
CA LEU A 17 -14.78 9.46 3.97
C LEU A 17 -15.00 10.89 3.47
N ILE A 18 -15.36 11.05 2.20
CA ILE A 18 -15.67 12.34 1.59
C ILE A 18 -17.08 12.23 1.03
N ASP A 19 -18.00 13.08 1.51
CA ASP A 19 -19.41 13.11 1.07
C ASP A 19 -20.10 11.71 1.11
N GLY A 20 -19.73 10.88 2.08
CA GLY A 20 -20.27 9.53 2.25
C GLY A 20 -19.58 8.43 1.43
N HIS A 21 -18.61 8.78 0.59
CA HIS A 21 -17.83 7.85 -0.22
C HIS A 21 -16.43 7.63 0.34
N VAL A 22 -15.90 6.41 0.18
CA VAL A 22 -14.54 6.10 0.61
C VAL A 22 -13.57 6.56 -0.48
N ALA A 23 -12.84 7.63 -0.20
CA ALA A 23 -11.80 8.16 -1.07
C ALA A 23 -10.42 7.65 -0.66
N ALA A 24 -9.51 7.49 -1.62
CA ALA A 24 -8.12 7.19 -1.35
C ALA A 24 -7.19 8.03 -2.21
N GLY A 25 -6.29 8.78 -1.59
CA GLY A 25 -5.33 9.58 -2.33
C GLY A 25 -4.30 10.26 -1.46
N LEU A 26 -3.97 11.51 -1.82
CA LEU A 26 -2.93 12.30 -1.19
C LEU A 26 -3.51 13.61 -0.67
N TYR A 27 -2.88 14.18 0.34
CA TYR A 27 -3.24 15.49 0.83
C TYR A 27 -2.75 16.61 -0.10
N LYS A 28 -3.53 17.69 -0.20
CA LYS A 28 -3.03 18.94 -0.79
C LYS A 28 -1.86 19.47 0.03
N GLU A 29 -0.98 20.19 -0.64
CA GLU A 29 0.20 20.79 -0.02
C GLU A 29 -0.18 21.59 1.23
N ASN A 30 0.55 21.37 2.32
CA ASN A 30 0.35 22.02 3.62
C ASN A 30 -1.07 21.87 4.22
N SER A 31 -1.77 20.78 3.93
CA SER A 31 -3.12 20.52 4.45
C SER A 31 -3.35 19.05 4.82
N HIS A 32 -4.50 18.76 5.45
CA HIS A 32 -5.08 17.42 5.57
C HIS A 32 -6.32 17.26 4.66
N ASP A 33 -6.43 18.10 3.62
CA ASP A 33 -7.50 18.02 2.63
C ASP A 33 -7.17 16.94 1.61
N LEU A 34 -7.92 15.83 1.63
CA LEU A 34 -7.67 14.66 0.81
C LEU A 34 -8.17 14.89 -0.61
N VAL A 35 -7.29 14.73 -1.59
CA VAL A 35 -7.65 14.63 -3.00
C VAL A 35 -7.75 13.17 -3.36
N ASP A 36 -8.94 12.70 -3.77
CA ASP A 36 -9.09 11.35 -4.29
C ASP A 36 -8.32 11.20 -5.61
N LEU A 37 -7.60 10.09 -5.74
CA LEU A 37 -6.74 9.82 -6.88
C LEU A 37 -7.17 8.50 -7.55
N PRO A 38 -8.23 8.50 -8.36
CA PRO A 38 -8.71 7.28 -9.01
C PRO A 38 -7.68 6.69 -9.98
N THR A 39 -6.89 7.56 -10.62
CA THR A 39 -5.75 7.20 -11.47
C THR A 39 -4.51 7.96 -11.02
N CYS A 40 -3.33 7.40 -11.27
CA CYS A 40 -2.06 8.07 -10.97
C CYS A 40 -1.01 7.64 -12.00
N SER A 41 -0.63 8.56 -12.89
CA SER A 41 0.24 8.26 -14.04
C SER A 41 1.64 7.79 -13.68
N VAL A 42 2.12 8.07 -12.47
CA VAL A 42 3.44 7.64 -12.00
C VAL A 42 3.42 6.25 -11.35
N GLN A 43 2.24 5.77 -10.93
CA GLN A 43 2.10 4.47 -10.25
C GLN A 43 1.96 3.35 -11.28
N MET A 44 2.50 2.19 -10.96
CA MET A 44 2.26 0.99 -11.77
C MET A 44 0.76 0.66 -11.82
N PRO A 45 0.20 0.30 -13.00
CA PRO A 45 -1.23 0.04 -13.16
C PRO A 45 -1.81 -1.02 -12.21
N ALA A 46 -1.04 -2.06 -11.88
CA ALA A 46 -1.50 -3.12 -11.00
C ALA A 46 -1.68 -2.63 -9.56
N THR A 47 -0.77 -1.78 -9.06
CA THR A 47 -0.92 -1.16 -7.73
C THR A 47 -2.20 -0.32 -7.61
N MET A 48 -2.52 0.44 -8.67
CA MET A 48 -3.73 1.26 -8.73
C MET A 48 -4.99 0.40 -8.82
N THR A 49 -4.96 -0.67 -9.63
CA THR A 49 -6.07 -1.63 -9.74
C THR A 49 -6.42 -2.24 -8.39
N VAL A 50 -5.42 -2.74 -7.66
CA VAL A 50 -5.61 -3.29 -6.31
C VAL A 50 -6.13 -2.22 -5.35
N MET A 51 -5.52 -1.02 -5.35
CA MET A 51 -5.94 0.09 -4.50
C MET A 51 -7.42 0.42 -4.67
N ARG A 52 -7.86 0.63 -5.93
CA ARG A 52 -9.24 1.02 -6.22
C ARG A 52 -10.24 -0.07 -5.86
N GLN A 53 -9.90 -1.33 -6.17
CA GLN A 53 -10.78 -2.44 -5.87
C GLN A 53 -10.97 -2.64 -4.36
N VAL A 54 -9.89 -2.51 -3.58
CA VAL A 54 -9.94 -2.60 -2.12
C VAL A 54 -10.75 -1.45 -1.53
N VAL A 55 -10.58 -0.22 -2.02
CA VAL A 55 -11.36 0.95 -1.59
C VAL A 55 -12.86 0.72 -1.82
N ALA A 56 -13.24 0.23 -3.02
CA ALA A 56 -14.63 -0.10 -3.33
C ALA A 56 -15.21 -1.16 -2.38
N TRP A 57 -14.41 -2.17 -1.98
CA TRP A 57 -14.86 -3.16 -1.01
C TRP A 57 -14.94 -2.64 0.42
N LEU A 58 -14.07 -1.70 0.82
CA LEU A 58 -14.18 -1.06 2.12
C LEU A 58 -15.49 -0.27 2.22
N GLU A 59 -15.89 0.40 1.14
CA GLU A 59 -17.18 1.09 1.03
C GLU A 59 -18.35 0.10 1.03
N GLU A 60 -18.33 -0.92 0.16
CA GLU A 60 -19.37 -1.97 0.07
C GLU A 60 -19.61 -2.66 1.41
N LEU A 61 -18.53 -2.98 2.13
CA LEU A 61 -18.58 -3.68 3.42
C LEU A 61 -18.82 -2.74 4.61
N GLN A 62 -18.91 -1.43 4.36
CA GLN A 62 -19.06 -0.37 5.37
C GLN A 62 -17.99 -0.49 6.47
N VAL A 63 -16.74 -0.73 6.08
CA VAL A 63 -15.63 -0.77 7.02
C VAL A 63 -15.38 0.65 7.54
N PRO A 64 -15.31 0.87 8.86
CA PRO A 64 -15.13 2.21 9.39
C PRO A 64 -13.78 2.82 8.96
N ILE A 65 -13.85 3.91 8.21
CA ILE A 65 -12.69 4.69 7.80
C ILE A 65 -12.30 5.66 8.90
N TYR A 66 -11.00 5.94 9.01
CA TYR A 66 -10.48 6.81 10.06
C TYR A 66 -10.85 8.28 9.81
N ASP A 67 -11.31 8.92 10.87
CA ASP A 67 -11.63 10.35 10.96
C ASP A 67 -10.60 11.02 11.88
N GLU A 68 -9.84 11.98 11.34
CA GLU A 68 -8.78 12.70 12.05
C GLU A 68 -9.32 13.69 13.09
N GLU A 69 -10.47 14.31 12.82
CA GLU A 69 -11.10 15.30 13.69
C GLU A 69 -11.55 14.61 14.98
N HIS A 70 -12.32 13.53 14.81
CA HIS A 70 -12.90 12.74 15.90
C HIS A 70 -11.94 11.68 16.46
N ASN A 71 -10.77 11.48 15.83
CA ASN A 71 -9.80 10.44 16.20
C ASN A 71 -10.43 9.04 16.31
N SER A 72 -11.33 8.73 15.39
CA SER A 72 -12.17 7.53 15.43
C SER A 72 -12.12 6.79 14.11
N GLY A 73 -12.70 5.58 14.05
CA GLY A 73 -12.62 4.72 12.88
C GLY A 73 -11.35 3.85 12.85
N ILE A 74 -11.21 3.08 11.77
CA ILE A 74 -10.26 1.96 11.70
C ILE A 74 -9.21 2.16 10.62
N VAL A 75 -9.58 2.26 9.35
CA VAL A 75 -8.60 2.27 8.24
C VAL A 75 -8.09 3.69 8.01
N LYS A 76 -6.77 3.91 8.18
CA LYS A 76 -6.10 5.21 8.02
C LYS A 76 -5.48 5.37 6.64
N THR A 77 -4.75 4.35 6.21
CA THR A 77 -3.92 4.36 5.00
C THR A 77 -3.91 2.97 4.40
N ILE A 78 -3.87 2.89 3.07
CA ILE A 78 -3.59 1.65 2.34
C ILE A 78 -2.25 1.80 1.65
N VAL A 79 -1.43 0.75 1.74
CA VAL A 79 -0.17 0.65 1.00
C VAL A 79 -0.26 -0.54 0.06
N VAL A 80 0.03 -0.33 -1.22
CA VAL A 80 0.15 -1.39 -2.20
C VAL A 80 1.54 -1.33 -2.79
N ARG A 81 2.26 -2.44 -2.72
CA ARG A 81 3.57 -2.59 -3.32
C ARG A 81 3.55 -3.73 -4.33
N GLU A 82 4.11 -3.48 -5.49
CA GLU A 82 4.38 -4.49 -6.52
C GLU A 82 5.88 -4.76 -6.56
N ALA A 83 6.27 -6.03 -6.62
CA ALA A 83 7.62 -6.42 -6.98
C ALA A 83 7.73 -6.37 -8.52
N ALA A 84 8.64 -5.54 -9.03
CA ALA A 84 8.74 -5.24 -10.45
C ALA A 84 9.20 -6.43 -11.29
N ALA A 85 10.03 -7.32 -10.72
CA ALA A 85 10.53 -8.49 -11.44
C ALA A 85 9.53 -9.67 -11.42
N THR A 86 8.84 -9.88 -10.30
CA THR A 86 7.98 -11.06 -10.09
C THR A 86 6.49 -10.79 -10.29
N GLY A 87 6.07 -9.52 -10.24
CA GLY A 87 4.66 -9.11 -10.27
C GLY A 87 3.90 -9.42 -8.97
N GLU A 88 4.58 -9.92 -7.93
CA GLU A 88 3.95 -10.18 -6.63
C GLU A 88 3.49 -8.87 -5.97
N ILE A 89 2.25 -8.85 -5.48
CA ILE A 89 1.70 -7.69 -4.79
C ILE A 89 1.56 -7.92 -3.28
N GLN A 90 2.03 -6.94 -2.52
CA GLN A 90 1.82 -6.80 -1.09
C GLN A 90 0.83 -5.67 -0.81
N LEU A 91 -0.27 -6.02 -0.14
CA LEU A 91 -1.29 -5.10 0.34
C LEU A 91 -1.15 -4.92 1.85
N VAL A 92 -1.10 -3.68 2.33
CA VAL A 92 -1.00 -3.38 3.76
C VAL A 92 -2.10 -2.41 4.17
N PHE A 93 -2.88 -2.82 5.16
CA PHE A 93 -3.84 -1.94 5.83
C PHE A 93 -3.17 -1.31 7.05
N ILE A 94 -3.14 0.01 7.09
CA ILE A 94 -2.71 0.75 8.27
C ILE A 94 -3.95 1.15 9.04
N THR A 95 -4.07 0.64 10.26
CA THR A 95 -5.29 0.74 11.06
C THR A 95 -5.04 1.38 12.41
N ASN A 96 -6.01 2.17 12.90
CA ASN A 96 -5.97 2.78 14.23
C ASN A 96 -6.06 1.75 15.36
N THR A 97 -6.71 0.60 15.13
CA THR A 97 -6.86 -0.46 16.13
C THR A 97 -6.50 -1.83 15.55
N PRO A 98 -6.17 -2.83 16.40
CA PRO A 98 -5.91 -4.20 15.93
C PRO A 98 -7.12 -4.86 15.26
N LYS A 99 -8.35 -4.47 15.64
CA LYS A 99 -9.56 -5.09 15.11
C LYS A 99 -9.92 -4.46 13.77
N LEU A 100 -9.84 -5.26 12.70
CA LEU A 100 -10.36 -4.90 11.38
C LEU A 100 -11.75 -5.53 11.17
N PRO A 101 -12.85 -4.74 11.21
CA PRO A 101 -14.20 -5.24 10.93
C PRO A 101 -14.29 -5.85 9.53
N LYS A 102 -15.14 -6.86 9.37
CA LYS A 102 -15.38 -7.57 8.08
C LYS A 102 -14.11 -8.16 7.44
N LYS A 103 -13.01 -8.29 8.18
CA LYS A 103 -11.73 -8.85 7.71
C LYS A 103 -11.89 -10.12 6.89
N HIS A 104 -12.66 -11.10 7.36
CA HIS A 104 -12.82 -12.37 6.65
C HIS A 104 -13.46 -12.21 5.26
N GLN A 105 -14.52 -11.40 5.14
CA GLN A 105 -15.17 -11.12 3.86
C GLN A 105 -14.24 -10.36 2.90
N LEU A 106 -13.49 -9.39 3.42
CA LEU A 106 -12.52 -8.63 2.64
C LEU A 106 -11.39 -9.55 2.12
N LEU A 107 -10.83 -10.41 2.97
CA LEU A 107 -9.77 -11.35 2.57
C LEU A 107 -10.25 -12.37 1.54
N MET A 108 -11.49 -12.86 1.65
CA MET A 108 -12.07 -13.75 0.63
C MET A 108 -12.18 -13.05 -0.73
N LYS A 109 -12.71 -11.82 -0.77
CA LYS A 109 -12.79 -11.02 -2.00
C LYS A 109 -11.40 -10.76 -2.62
N ILE A 110 -10.41 -10.44 -1.80
CA ILE A 110 -9.02 -10.25 -2.26
C ILE A 110 -8.49 -11.55 -2.89
N ALA A 111 -8.63 -12.68 -2.20
CA ALA A 111 -8.14 -13.96 -2.71
C ALA A 111 -8.83 -14.40 -4.01
N GLU A 112 -10.13 -14.12 -4.15
CA GLU A 112 -10.91 -14.52 -5.32
C GLU A 112 -10.67 -13.61 -6.54
N LYS A 113 -10.60 -12.29 -6.34
CA LYS A 113 -10.58 -11.31 -7.44
C LYS A 113 -9.20 -10.73 -7.74
N LEU A 114 -8.26 -10.83 -6.81
CA LEU A 114 -6.91 -10.25 -6.93
C LEU A 114 -5.84 -11.32 -6.64
N PRO A 115 -5.73 -12.38 -7.47
CA PRO A 115 -4.79 -13.49 -7.23
C PRO A 115 -3.31 -13.07 -7.24
N MET A 116 -2.98 -11.90 -7.81
CA MET A 116 -1.64 -11.32 -7.76
C MET A 116 -1.25 -10.78 -6.37
N VAL A 117 -2.22 -10.57 -5.47
CA VAL A 117 -1.96 -10.13 -4.09
C VAL A 117 -1.59 -11.36 -3.26
N VAL A 118 -0.29 -11.60 -3.13
CA VAL A 118 0.25 -12.78 -2.43
C VAL A 118 0.51 -12.52 -0.95
N SER A 119 0.52 -11.25 -0.51
CA SER A 119 0.81 -10.85 0.87
C SER A 119 -0.19 -9.79 1.34
N VAL A 120 -0.99 -10.11 2.35
CA VAL A 120 -1.91 -9.15 2.98
C VAL A 120 -1.51 -8.94 4.44
N MET A 121 -1.15 -7.71 4.78
CA MET A 121 -0.61 -7.34 6.09
C MET A 121 -1.50 -6.28 6.76
N GLN A 122 -1.44 -6.22 8.08
CA GLN A 122 -2.03 -5.13 8.86
C GLN A 122 -0.95 -4.50 9.73
N ASN A 123 -0.83 -3.19 9.67
CA ASN A 123 0.02 -2.42 10.57
C ASN A 123 -0.85 -1.55 11.49
N ILE A 124 -0.57 -1.58 12.79
CA ILE A 124 -1.35 -0.87 13.81
C ILE A 124 -0.65 0.44 14.14
N ASN A 125 -1.31 1.54 13.82
CA ASN A 125 -0.87 2.91 14.12
C ASN A 125 -1.96 3.60 14.94
N ALA A 126 -1.89 3.43 16.26
CA ALA A 126 -2.86 4.00 17.18
C ALA A 126 -2.58 5.48 17.44
N GLY A 127 -3.65 6.29 17.44
CA GLY A 127 -3.62 7.69 17.83
C GLY A 127 -3.20 8.67 16.73
N LYS A 128 -2.90 9.90 17.17
CA LYS A 128 -2.55 11.04 16.32
C LYS A 128 -1.04 11.15 16.19
N THR A 129 -0.49 10.59 15.12
CA THR A 129 0.93 10.71 14.75
C THR A 129 1.03 11.05 13.28
N SER A 130 2.07 11.82 12.92
CA SER A 130 2.43 12.11 11.54
C SER A 130 3.10 10.90 10.85
N LEU A 131 3.58 9.94 11.64
CA LEU A 131 4.12 8.69 11.10
C LEU A 131 2.99 7.84 10.54
N ILE A 132 3.23 7.27 9.37
CA ILE A 132 2.25 6.40 8.70
C ILE A 132 2.34 4.99 9.29
N TRP A 133 3.54 4.48 9.48
CA TRP A 133 3.77 3.18 10.11
C TRP A 133 3.71 3.29 11.62
N GLY A 134 2.96 2.40 12.26
CA GLY A 134 3.10 2.12 13.68
C GLY A 134 4.00 0.91 13.94
N ASP A 135 4.06 0.50 15.20
CA ASP A 135 5.11 -0.41 15.66
C ASP A 135 4.83 -1.88 15.40
N GLN A 136 3.55 -2.25 15.28
CA GLN A 136 3.12 -3.64 15.14
C GLN A 136 2.62 -3.93 13.74
N THR A 137 3.16 -4.97 13.12
CA THR A 137 2.69 -5.49 11.84
C THR A 137 2.35 -6.96 11.99
N THR A 138 1.18 -7.36 11.50
CA THR A 138 0.69 -8.74 11.54
C THR A 138 0.33 -9.21 10.13
N LEU A 139 0.57 -10.50 9.85
CA LEU A 139 0.14 -11.15 8.62
C LEU A 139 -1.35 -11.47 8.72
N LEU A 140 -2.13 -11.08 7.73
CA LEU A 140 -3.55 -11.41 7.64
C LEU A 140 -3.80 -12.61 6.73
N ALA A 141 -3.12 -12.68 5.59
CA ALA A 141 -3.23 -13.77 4.63
C ALA A 141 -2.01 -13.84 3.70
N GLY A 142 -1.71 -15.04 3.20
CA GLY A 142 -0.65 -15.28 2.22
C GLY A 142 0.75 -15.30 2.83
N LYS A 143 1.72 -14.70 2.14
CA LYS A 143 3.14 -14.66 2.50
C LYS A 143 3.46 -13.47 3.41
N PRO A 144 4.42 -13.59 4.35
CA PRO A 144 4.89 -12.47 5.18
C PRO A 144 5.73 -11.42 4.41
N THR A 145 6.27 -11.81 3.25
CA THR A 145 7.11 -10.99 2.36
C THR A 145 6.69 -11.21 0.91
N ILE A 146 7.06 -10.29 0.03
CA ILE A 146 7.08 -10.50 -1.43
C ILE A 146 8.51 -10.63 -1.91
N THR A 147 8.72 -11.38 -2.97
CA THR A 147 10.05 -11.60 -3.54
C THR A 147 10.29 -10.65 -4.70
N GLU A 148 11.39 -9.90 -4.66
CA GLU A 148 11.86 -9.00 -5.71
C GLU A 148 13.20 -9.49 -6.25
N GLU A 149 13.48 -9.23 -7.53
CA GLU A 149 14.78 -9.52 -8.14
C GLU A 149 15.40 -8.24 -8.71
N LEU A 150 16.68 -8.01 -8.40
CA LEU A 150 17.45 -6.91 -8.96
C LEU A 150 18.86 -7.40 -9.27
N ASP A 151 19.24 -7.35 -10.55
CA ASP A 151 20.58 -7.74 -11.02
C ASP A 151 20.99 -9.17 -10.58
N GLY A 152 20.05 -10.12 -10.70
CA GLY A 152 20.24 -11.51 -10.30
C GLY A 152 20.26 -11.77 -8.79
N LEU A 153 20.06 -10.72 -7.96
CA LEU A 153 19.91 -10.86 -6.51
C LEU A 153 18.42 -10.91 -6.13
N VAL A 154 18.08 -11.87 -5.28
CA VAL A 154 16.73 -12.07 -4.77
C VAL A 154 16.59 -11.41 -3.40
N PHE A 155 15.56 -10.59 -3.23
CA PHE A 155 15.25 -9.87 -1.99
C PHE A 155 13.84 -10.19 -1.50
N ASP A 156 13.72 -10.54 -0.21
CA ASP A 156 12.42 -10.64 0.45
C ASP A 156 12.04 -9.30 1.07
N LEU A 157 10.98 -8.69 0.55
CA LEU A 157 10.48 -7.39 0.99
C LEU A 157 9.36 -7.55 2.03
N SER A 158 9.65 -7.16 3.27
CA SER A 158 8.63 -7.05 4.32
C SER A 158 7.80 -5.78 4.17
N ALA A 159 6.61 -5.75 4.78
CA ALA A 159 5.67 -4.62 4.72
C ALA A 159 6.31 -3.25 4.98
N ARG A 160 7.14 -3.18 6.04
CA ARG A 160 7.81 -1.95 6.48
C ARG A 160 9.13 -1.69 5.74
N ALA A 161 9.61 -2.64 4.94
CA ALA A 161 10.94 -2.53 4.36
C ALA A 161 11.03 -1.32 3.43
N PHE A 162 12.06 -0.51 3.60
CA PHE A 162 12.38 0.54 2.64
C PHE A 162 13.09 -0.07 1.44
N PHE A 163 12.47 0.05 0.25
CA PHE A 163 13.04 -0.37 -1.01
C PHE A 163 12.65 0.66 -2.07
N GLN A 164 13.63 1.29 -2.69
CA GLN A 164 13.43 2.20 -3.82
C GLN A 164 13.92 1.50 -5.08
N LEU A 165 13.07 1.42 -6.10
CA LEU A 165 13.52 1.09 -7.43
C LEU A 165 14.32 2.28 -7.96
N VAL A 166 15.65 2.18 -7.89
CA VAL A 166 16.52 3.00 -8.71
C VAL A 166 16.67 2.28 -10.04
N ASP A 167 15.68 2.49 -10.90
CA ASP A 167 15.82 2.56 -12.35
C ASP A 167 16.51 1.38 -13.09
N CYS A 168 16.00 0.15 -12.94
CA CYS A 168 16.41 -0.97 -13.79
C CYS A 168 15.91 -0.83 -15.26
N LYS A 169 14.94 0.06 -15.55
CA LYS A 169 14.48 0.31 -16.93
C LYS A 169 15.38 1.29 -17.71
N ILE A 170 16.32 1.98 -17.05
CA ILE A 170 17.03 3.11 -17.66
C ILE A 170 18.54 2.87 -17.82
N ASN A 171 19.15 1.93 -17.09
CA ASN A 171 20.53 1.52 -17.38
C ASN A 171 20.86 0.16 -16.72
N PRO A 172 21.15 -0.92 -17.49
CA PRO A 172 21.58 -2.19 -16.92
C PRO A 172 22.90 -2.13 -16.12
N ASN A 173 23.60 -0.98 -16.11
CA ASN A 173 24.88 -0.80 -15.40
C ASN A 173 24.83 0.15 -14.19
N ALA A 174 23.67 0.62 -13.74
CA ALA A 174 23.60 1.75 -12.78
C ALA A 174 23.49 1.40 -11.28
N VAL A 175 23.48 0.13 -10.85
CA VAL A 175 23.39 -0.19 -9.41
C VAL A 175 24.72 -0.72 -8.88
N ARG A 176 25.68 0.19 -8.63
CA ARG A 176 26.79 -0.10 -7.72
C ARG A 176 26.26 -0.10 -6.28
N THR A 177 26.10 -1.31 -5.76
CA THR A 177 26.21 -1.73 -4.36
C THR A 177 26.08 -0.61 -3.31
N LYS A 178 24.88 -0.47 -2.75
CA LYS A 178 24.72 -0.07 -1.35
C LYS A 178 23.99 -1.19 -0.62
N LYS A 179 24.68 -1.81 0.34
CA LYS A 179 24.03 -2.57 1.41
C LYS A 179 23.05 -1.62 2.09
N ILE A 180 21.76 -1.86 1.91
CA ILE A 180 20.73 -1.17 2.69
C ILE A 180 20.59 -1.97 3.98
N SER A 181 21.28 -1.51 5.02
CA SER A 181 21.09 -1.98 6.39
C SER A 181 19.88 -1.25 6.99
N PHE A 182 18.94 -2.03 7.52
CA PHE A 182 17.77 -1.55 8.24
C PHE A 182 18.16 -0.92 9.58
N LEU A 183 17.64 0.28 9.85
CA LEU A 183 17.44 0.88 11.17
C LEU A 183 16.01 1.41 11.23
#